data_AF-A0A4Q1QRT1-F1
#
_entry.id   AF-A0A4Q1QRT1-F1
#
_cell.length_a   1.000
_cell.length_b   1.000
_cell.length_c   1.000
_cell.angle_alpha   90.00
_cell.angle_beta   90.00
_cell.angle_gamma   90.00
#
_symmetry.space_group_name_H-M   'P 1'
#
loop_
_entity.id
_entity.type
_entity.pdbx_description
1 polymer ?
#
loop_
_entity_poly.entity_id
_entity_poly.type
_entity_poly.pdbx_seq_one_letter_code
_entity_poly.pdbx_strand_id
1 'polypeptide(L)'
;MGERETWTTEEFGSSHEGAVGVLLADGSVPASVFFGMSSGVGGESVSQWSVYDGASAHGPRAAALRAVCSCGWNGPERRLDWGVIGERKLVEAAGGTADTCMEDWDAHTAEVEDSAIPLPEAVTALLAQLQEEVEKLAKTSPLAAVRAARRLEVTAGQVGYWPAHHARRDTTVEQAAAALGLNEDAARKLMARFGGWSPYR
;
A
#
# COMPACT_ATOMS: atom_id res chain seq x y z
N MET A 1 -14.07 -11.86 1.79
CA MET A 1 -13.97 -10.56 1.10
C MET A 1 -13.21 -10.86 -0.17
N GLY A 2 -13.80 -10.67 -1.35
CA GLY A 2 -13.09 -10.92 -2.59
C GLY A 2 -12.00 -9.85 -2.72
N GLU A 3 -10.76 -10.26 -2.47
CA GLU A 3 -9.62 -9.36 -2.37
C GLU A 3 -9.38 -8.70 -3.73
N ARG A 4 -9.28 -7.38 -3.71
CA ARG A 4 -8.80 -6.59 -4.84
C ARG A 4 -7.30 -6.85 -4.98
N GLU A 5 -6.82 -6.88 -6.20
CA GLU A 5 -5.38 -6.95 -6.47
C GLU A 5 -4.70 -5.68 -5.95
N THR A 6 -3.67 -5.86 -5.12
CA THR A 6 -2.89 -4.78 -4.52
C THR A 6 -1.41 -4.90 -4.86
N TRP A 7 -0.72 -3.76 -4.77
CA TRP A 7 0.70 -3.61 -5.04
C TRP A 7 1.37 -3.01 -3.81
N THR A 8 2.56 -3.49 -3.47
CA THR A 8 3.37 -2.97 -2.37
C THR A 8 4.84 -2.97 -2.78
N THR A 9 5.63 -2.11 -2.14
CA THR A 9 7.09 -2.16 -2.22
C THR A 9 7.63 -2.80 -0.94
N GLU A 10 8.84 -3.37 -1.01
CA GLU A 10 9.49 -3.95 0.18
C GLU A 10 9.74 -2.90 1.27
N GLU A 11 10.08 -1.67 0.88
CA GLU A 11 10.41 -0.59 1.81
C GLU A 11 9.18 0.00 2.51
N PHE A 12 8.11 0.27 1.77
CA PHE A 12 6.96 1.02 2.29
C PHE A 12 5.77 0.13 2.68
N GLY A 13 5.73 -1.10 2.17
CA GLY A 13 4.72 -2.10 2.50
C GLY A 13 3.29 -1.55 2.43
N SER A 14 2.51 -1.76 3.48
CA SER A 14 1.11 -1.32 3.55
C SER A 14 0.92 0.19 3.69
N SER A 15 1.99 0.96 3.97
CA SER A 15 1.89 2.42 4.08
C SER A 15 1.58 3.09 2.75
N HIS A 16 2.01 2.45 1.66
CA HIS A 16 1.81 2.89 0.29
C HIS A 16 1.22 1.76 -0.58
N GLU A 17 0.32 0.94 0.00
CA GLU A 17 -0.37 -0.10 -0.75
C GLU A 17 -1.19 0.51 -1.90
N GLY A 18 -0.84 0.14 -3.12
CA GLY A 18 -1.47 0.59 -4.35
C GLY A 18 -2.53 -0.39 -4.85
N ALA A 19 -3.47 0.10 -5.65
CA ALA A 19 -4.34 -0.75 -6.47
C ALA A 19 -5.08 0.07 -7.54
N VAL A 20 -5.76 -0.61 -8.48
CA VAL A 20 -6.63 0.03 -9.50
C VAL A 20 -7.97 0.45 -8.91
N GLY A 21 -8.20 1.75 -8.76
CA GLY A 21 -9.45 2.34 -8.28
C GLY A 21 -10.44 2.55 -9.43
N VAL A 22 -11.73 2.55 -9.11
CA VAL A 22 -12.82 2.73 -10.08
C VAL A 22 -13.57 4.01 -9.78
N LEU A 23 -13.96 4.73 -10.83
CA LEU A 23 -14.84 5.88 -10.75
C LEU A 23 -16.06 5.67 -11.62
N LEU A 24 -17.22 6.10 -11.12
CA LEU A 24 -18.47 6.17 -11.88
C LEU A 24 -18.53 7.46 -12.71
N ALA A 25 -19.53 7.57 -13.58
CA ALA A 25 -19.68 8.72 -14.48
C ALA A 25 -19.89 10.05 -13.74
N ASP A 26 -20.38 10.00 -12.51
CA ASP A 26 -20.54 11.15 -11.61
C ASP A 26 -19.27 11.46 -10.79
N GLY A 27 -18.18 10.71 -11.00
CA GLY A 27 -16.91 10.85 -10.28
C GLY A 27 -16.88 10.17 -8.91
N SER A 28 -17.94 9.47 -8.50
CA SER A 28 -17.97 8.75 -7.22
C SER A 28 -17.21 7.42 -7.30
N VAL A 29 -16.68 6.97 -6.15
CA VAL A 29 -16.10 5.63 -6.00
C VAL A 29 -17.25 4.64 -5.70
N PRO A 30 -17.45 3.58 -6.49
CA PRO A 30 -18.54 2.65 -6.25
C PRO A 30 -18.28 1.77 -5.02
N ALA A 31 -19.35 1.29 -4.41
CA ALA A 31 -19.26 0.22 -3.41
C ALA A 31 -18.79 -1.10 -4.06
N SER A 32 -18.35 -2.04 -3.23
CA SER A 32 -18.03 -3.41 -3.64
C SER A 32 -19.25 -4.11 -4.26
N VAL A 33 -19.03 -4.87 -5.33
CA VAL A 33 -20.10 -5.64 -5.99
C VAL A 33 -20.38 -6.91 -5.20
N PHE A 34 -21.65 -7.17 -4.88
CA PHE A 34 -22.06 -8.36 -4.14
C PHE A 34 -22.52 -9.48 -5.10
N PHE A 35 -21.89 -10.64 -4.99
CA PHE A 35 -22.24 -11.87 -5.71
C PHE A 35 -22.93 -12.84 -4.75
N GLY A 36 -24.24 -13.04 -4.95
CA GLY A 36 -25.01 -14.01 -4.16
C GLY A 36 -24.76 -15.45 -4.61
N MET A 37 -24.59 -16.38 -3.67
CA MET A 37 -24.58 -17.81 -4.00
C MET A 37 -26.03 -18.30 -4.16
N SER A 38 -26.32 -19.03 -5.25
CA SER A 38 -27.67 -19.50 -5.56
C SER A 38 -28.22 -20.60 -4.63
N SER A 39 -27.50 -20.99 -3.56
CA SER A 39 -27.86 -22.13 -2.73
C SER A 39 -27.51 -22.01 -1.23
N GLY A 40 -27.39 -20.79 -0.68
CA GLY A 40 -27.23 -20.59 0.77
C GLY A 40 -27.27 -19.13 1.24
N VAL A 41 -27.35 -18.90 2.55
CA VAL A 41 -27.23 -17.58 3.18
C VAL A 41 -25.75 -17.19 3.22
N GLY A 42 -25.21 -16.78 2.07
CA GLY A 42 -23.83 -16.37 1.92
C GLY A 42 -23.60 -15.78 0.54
N GLY A 43 -22.83 -14.69 0.48
CA GLY A 43 -22.38 -14.08 -0.77
C GLY A 43 -21.05 -13.38 -0.58
N GLU A 44 -20.35 -13.15 -1.67
CA GLU A 44 -19.03 -12.53 -1.68
C GLU A 44 -19.13 -11.10 -2.18
N SER A 45 -18.46 -10.20 -1.47
CA SER A 45 -18.32 -8.80 -1.90
C SER A 45 -16.93 -8.61 -2.50
N VAL A 46 -16.86 -8.13 -3.74
CA VAL A 46 -15.65 -8.02 -4.56
C VAL A 46 -15.45 -6.56 -4.99
N SER A 47 -14.24 -6.04 -4.80
CA SER A 47 -13.87 -4.68 -5.23
C SER A 47 -12.88 -4.66 -6.40
N GLN A 48 -12.67 -5.79 -7.07
CA GLN A 48 -11.76 -5.86 -8.20
C GLN A 48 -12.29 -5.02 -9.37
N TRP A 49 -11.45 -4.16 -9.93
CA TRP A 49 -11.84 -3.20 -10.97
C TRP A 49 -12.54 -3.85 -12.18
N SER A 50 -12.17 -5.09 -12.52
CA SER A 50 -12.72 -5.82 -13.66
C SER A 50 -14.18 -6.23 -13.50
N VAL A 51 -14.74 -6.22 -12.28
CA VAL A 51 -16.16 -6.57 -12.05
C VAL A 51 -17.13 -5.42 -12.27
N TYR A 52 -16.62 -4.21 -12.52
CA TYR A 52 -17.41 -2.99 -12.73
C TYR A 52 -17.73 -2.77 -14.21
N ASP A 53 -18.24 -3.82 -14.86
CA ASP A 53 -18.57 -3.83 -16.29
C ASP A 53 -20.05 -3.56 -16.60
N GLY A 54 -20.90 -3.54 -15.57
CA GLY A 54 -22.34 -3.38 -15.72
C GLY A 54 -23.10 -4.68 -16.03
N ALA A 55 -22.42 -5.84 -16.07
CA ALA A 55 -23.05 -7.11 -16.43
C ALA A 55 -23.85 -7.72 -15.27
N SER A 56 -23.47 -7.42 -14.02
CA SER A 56 -24.18 -7.87 -12.83
C SER A 56 -25.32 -6.92 -12.48
N ALA A 57 -26.48 -7.44 -12.04
CA ALA A 57 -27.66 -6.62 -11.68
C ALA A 57 -27.40 -5.53 -10.63
N HIS A 58 -26.33 -5.68 -9.83
CA HIS A 58 -25.89 -4.73 -8.82
C HIS A 58 -24.46 -4.20 -9.04
N GLY A 59 -23.81 -4.55 -10.16
CA GLY A 59 -22.47 -4.07 -10.50
C GLY A 59 -22.59 -2.81 -11.35
N PRO A 60 -22.18 -1.63 -10.87
CA PRO A 60 -22.22 -0.44 -11.69
C PRO A 60 -21.15 -0.49 -12.77
N ARG A 61 -21.36 0.27 -13.85
CA ARG A 61 -20.42 0.36 -14.96
C ARG A 61 -19.37 1.45 -14.67
N ALA A 62 -18.10 1.09 -14.65
CA ALA A 62 -16.99 2.01 -14.46
C ALA A 62 -16.92 3.05 -15.58
N ALA A 63 -16.74 4.33 -15.27
CA ALA A 63 -16.47 5.38 -16.26
C ALA A 63 -14.97 5.66 -16.45
N ALA A 64 -14.19 5.45 -15.40
CA ALA A 64 -12.74 5.59 -15.43
C ALA A 64 -12.06 4.66 -14.43
N LEU A 65 -10.79 4.37 -14.69
CA LEU A 65 -9.86 3.74 -13.75
C LEU A 65 -8.82 4.78 -13.31
N ARG A 66 -8.27 4.62 -12.11
CA ARG A 66 -7.09 5.38 -11.66
C ARG A 66 -6.29 4.60 -10.65
N ALA A 67 -5.01 4.90 -10.50
CA ALA A 67 -4.24 4.44 -9.36
C ALA A 67 -4.79 5.04 -8.06
N VAL A 68 -4.83 4.27 -6.98
CA VAL A 68 -5.06 4.81 -5.62
C VAL A 68 -4.06 4.17 -4.67
N CYS A 69 -3.67 4.93 -3.65
CA CYS A 69 -2.70 4.51 -2.65
C CYS A 69 -3.31 4.60 -1.25
N SER A 70 -2.95 3.70 -0.34
CA SER A 70 -3.44 3.69 1.06
C SER A 70 -3.07 4.96 1.85
N CYS A 71 -2.06 5.72 1.39
CA CYS A 71 -1.72 7.03 1.93
C CYS A 71 -2.73 8.15 1.57
N GLY A 72 -3.70 7.87 0.70
CA GLY A 72 -4.72 8.83 0.24
C GLY A 72 -4.43 9.48 -1.12
N TRP A 73 -3.26 9.21 -1.71
CA TRP A 73 -2.94 9.67 -3.06
C TRP A 73 -3.83 8.99 -4.12
N ASN A 74 -4.21 9.76 -5.13
CA ASN A 74 -4.99 9.29 -6.27
C ASN A 74 -4.30 9.73 -7.57
N GLY A 75 -4.03 8.76 -8.44
CA GLY A 75 -3.43 9.02 -9.74
C GLY A 75 -4.41 9.62 -10.75
N PRO A 76 -3.91 9.93 -11.96
CA PRO A 76 -4.72 10.49 -13.04
C PRO A 76 -5.89 9.58 -13.42
N GLU A 77 -7.03 10.20 -13.76
CA GLU A 77 -8.20 9.46 -14.25
C GLU A 77 -8.00 9.01 -15.70
N ARG A 78 -8.16 7.71 -15.95
CA ARG A 78 -8.10 7.07 -17.26
C ARG A 78 -9.50 6.63 -17.68
N ARG A 79 -10.16 7.44 -18.52
CA ARG A 79 -11.54 7.19 -18.96
C ARG A 79 -11.63 5.92 -19.81
N LEU A 80 -12.69 5.16 -19.57
CA LEU A 80 -13.03 3.97 -20.35
C LEU A 80 -13.97 4.32 -21.48
N ASP A 81 -13.61 3.98 -22.72
CA ASP A 81 -14.50 4.10 -23.87
C ASP A 81 -15.28 2.81 -24.08
N TRP A 82 -16.52 2.80 -23.60
CA TRP A 82 -17.41 1.66 -23.72
C TRP A 82 -17.87 1.35 -25.15
N GLY A 83 -17.79 2.31 -26.07
CA GLY A 83 -17.99 2.06 -27.49
C GLY A 83 -16.86 1.21 -28.08
N VAL A 84 -15.62 1.41 -27.61
CA VAL A 84 -14.43 0.63 -28.01
C VAL A 84 -14.33 -0.70 -27.25
N ILE A 85 -14.75 -0.75 -25.99
CA ILE A 85 -14.76 -1.99 -25.21
C ILE A 85 -15.77 -2.99 -25.80
N GLY A 86 -16.97 -2.52 -26.15
CA GLY A 86 -18.04 -3.35 -26.71
C GLY A 86 -18.46 -4.45 -25.75
N GLU A 87 -18.59 -5.67 -26.27
CA GLU A 87 -18.97 -6.88 -25.53
C GLU A 87 -17.79 -7.63 -24.89
N ARG A 88 -16.56 -7.10 -25.02
CA ARG A 88 -15.37 -7.74 -24.44
C ARG A 88 -15.41 -7.62 -22.92
N LYS A 89 -14.83 -8.60 -22.23
CA LYS A 89 -14.64 -8.53 -20.79
C LYS A 89 -13.77 -7.34 -20.43
N LEU A 90 -14.15 -6.60 -19.38
CA LEU A 90 -13.43 -5.41 -18.96
C LEU A 90 -11.95 -5.69 -18.64
N VAL A 91 -11.64 -6.86 -18.06
CA VAL A 91 -10.27 -7.29 -17.78
C VAL A 91 -9.40 -7.39 -19.04
N GLU A 92 -9.95 -7.84 -20.16
CA GLU A 92 -9.24 -7.99 -21.42
C GLU A 92 -9.14 -6.65 -22.16
N ALA A 93 -10.21 -5.86 -22.11
CA ALA A 93 -10.32 -4.62 -22.87
C ALA A 93 -9.58 -3.44 -22.23
N ALA A 94 -9.46 -3.42 -20.90
CA ALA A 94 -8.85 -2.35 -20.13
C ALA A 94 -7.64 -2.80 -19.31
N GLY A 95 -7.09 -3.99 -19.58
CA GLY A 95 -5.85 -4.48 -18.94
C GLY A 95 -4.70 -3.48 -19.07
N GLY A 96 -4.43 -2.96 -20.27
CA GLY A 96 -3.41 -1.93 -20.46
C GLY A 96 -3.67 -0.61 -19.72
N THR A 97 -4.95 -0.26 -19.48
CA THR A 97 -5.31 0.89 -18.65
C THR A 97 -5.02 0.62 -17.16
N ALA A 98 -5.26 -0.61 -16.70
CA ALA A 98 -4.89 -1.04 -15.35
C ALA A 98 -3.37 -1.06 -15.18
N ASP A 99 -2.62 -1.50 -16.19
CA ASP A 99 -1.14 -1.47 -16.19
C ASP A 99 -0.62 -0.02 -16.09
N THR A 100 -1.20 0.93 -16.83
CA THR A 100 -0.87 2.36 -16.68
C THR A 100 -1.16 2.88 -15.27
N CYS A 101 -2.18 2.36 -14.58
CA CYS A 101 -2.44 2.74 -13.19
C CYS A 101 -1.35 2.19 -12.24
N MET A 102 -0.77 1.03 -12.53
CA MET A 102 0.39 0.53 -11.79
C MET A 102 1.60 1.43 -12.01
N GLU A 103 1.88 1.83 -13.26
CA GLU A 103 2.98 2.77 -13.57
C GLU A 103 2.79 4.13 -12.87
N ASP A 104 1.56 4.66 -12.84
CA ASP A 104 1.23 5.88 -12.11
C ASP A 104 1.52 5.71 -10.59
N TRP A 105 1.26 4.53 -10.02
CA TRP A 105 1.58 4.21 -8.61
C TRP A 105 3.09 4.02 -8.38
N ASP A 106 3.80 3.40 -9.32
CA ASP A 106 5.28 3.27 -9.26
C ASP A 106 5.93 4.66 -9.23
N ALA A 107 5.48 5.58 -10.10
CA ALA A 107 5.95 6.97 -10.08
C ALA A 107 5.67 7.65 -8.74
N HIS A 108 4.47 7.44 -8.17
CA HIS A 108 4.14 7.96 -6.85
C HIS A 108 5.04 7.40 -5.73
N THR A 109 5.35 6.10 -5.73
CA THR A 109 6.21 5.51 -4.70
C THR A 109 7.67 5.94 -4.84
N ALA A 110 8.15 6.19 -6.05
CA ALA A 110 9.45 6.83 -6.28
C ALA A 110 9.50 8.27 -5.73
N GLU A 111 8.43 9.07 -5.89
CA GLU A 111 8.34 10.41 -5.28
C GLU A 111 8.34 10.36 -3.75
N VAL A 112 7.75 9.30 -3.16
CA VAL A 112 7.77 9.06 -1.71
C VAL A 112 9.19 8.72 -1.24
N GLU A 113 9.90 7.86 -1.97
CA GLU A 113 11.30 7.52 -1.69
C GLU A 113 12.20 8.77 -1.74
N ASP A 114 12.07 9.58 -2.78
CA ASP A 114 12.82 10.83 -2.95
C ASP A 114 12.53 11.86 -1.84
N SER A 115 11.34 11.79 -1.23
CA SER A 115 10.92 12.67 -0.13
C SER A 115 11.38 12.18 1.25
N ALA A 116 11.70 10.89 1.38
CA ALA A 116 12.18 10.29 2.62
C ALA A 116 13.61 10.76 2.94
N ILE A 117 13.96 10.78 4.23
CA ILE A 117 15.32 11.15 4.63
C ILE A 117 16.28 10.04 4.22
N PRO A 118 17.26 10.30 3.34
CA PRO A 118 18.20 9.28 2.92
C PRO A 118 19.10 8.89 4.10
N LEU A 119 19.27 7.59 4.29
CA LEU A 119 20.25 7.06 5.23
C LEU A 119 21.67 7.21 4.67
N PRO A 120 22.68 7.47 5.51
CA PRO A 120 24.07 7.42 5.07
C PRO A 120 24.40 6.04 4.47
N GLU A 121 25.17 6.01 3.38
CA GLU A 121 25.55 4.77 2.66
C GLU A 121 26.10 3.69 3.60
N ALA A 122 26.90 4.08 4.59
CA ALA A 122 27.44 3.16 5.58
C ALA A 122 26.36 2.45 6.41
N VAL A 123 25.25 3.13 6.73
CA VAL A 123 24.11 2.52 7.44
C VAL A 123 23.34 1.59 6.50
N THR A 124 23.06 2.04 5.28
CA THR A 124 22.37 1.24 4.26
C THR A 124 23.11 -0.06 3.96
N ALA A 125 24.44 0.00 3.79
CA ALA A 125 25.28 -1.18 3.56
C ALA A 125 25.26 -2.17 4.74
N LEU A 126 25.27 -1.68 5.98
CA LEU A 126 25.19 -2.53 7.17
C LEU A 126 23.84 -3.23 7.30
N LEU A 127 22.74 -2.54 6.98
CA LEU A 127 21.40 -3.12 6.97
C LEU A 127 21.27 -4.22 5.91
N ALA A 128 21.75 -3.95 4.68
CA ALA A 128 21.74 -4.93 3.59
C ALA A 128 22.58 -6.17 3.92
N GLN A 129 23.79 -5.99 4.45
CA GLN A 129 24.64 -7.10 4.88
C GLN A 129 23.96 -7.94 5.97
N LEU A 130 23.31 -7.29 6.94
CA LEU A 130 22.64 -7.99 8.02
C LEU A 130 21.42 -8.79 7.52
N GLN A 131 20.66 -8.25 6.58
CA GLN A 131 19.58 -8.99 5.92
C GLN A 131 20.11 -10.27 5.27
N GLU A 132 21.17 -10.16 4.47
CA GLU A 132 21.78 -11.31 3.78
C GLU A 132 22.22 -12.40 4.78
N GLU A 133 22.83 -12.01 5.91
CA GLU A 133 23.24 -12.97 6.95
C GLU A 133 22.04 -13.61 7.67
N VAL A 134 20.95 -12.88 7.89
CA VAL A 134 19.71 -13.45 8.47
C VAL A 134 19.06 -14.43 7.49
N GLU A 135 19.06 -14.16 6.19
CA GLU A 135 18.55 -15.07 5.16
C GLU A 135 19.41 -16.35 5.06
N LYS A 136 20.74 -16.23 5.15
CA LYS A 136 21.64 -17.40 5.25
C LYS A 136 21.34 -18.22 6.50
N LEU A 137 21.11 -17.58 7.65
CA LEU A 137 20.70 -18.26 8.87
C LEU A 137 19.36 -18.97 8.71
N ALA A 138 18.39 -18.37 8.02
CA ALA A 138 17.07 -18.99 7.82
C ALA A 138 17.16 -20.34 7.08
N LYS A 139 18.12 -20.49 6.16
CA LYS A 139 18.37 -21.74 5.40
C LYS A 139 18.94 -22.87 6.26
N THR A 140 19.65 -22.54 7.35
CA THR A 140 20.39 -23.52 8.16
C THR A 140 19.83 -23.69 9.58
N SER A 141 19.23 -22.64 10.14
CA SER A 141 18.62 -22.60 11.45
C SER A 141 17.51 -21.53 11.51
N PRO A 142 16.26 -21.88 11.15
CA PRO A 142 15.13 -20.95 11.17
C PRO A 142 14.93 -20.23 12.50
N LEU A 143 15.10 -20.93 13.63
CA LEU A 143 14.98 -20.33 14.96
C LEU A 143 16.11 -19.33 15.27
N ALA A 144 17.31 -19.51 14.72
CA ALA A 144 18.39 -18.53 14.85
C ALA A 144 18.09 -17.26 14.06
N ALA A 145 17.52 -17.38 12.85
CA ALA A 145 17.07 -16.24 12.06
C ALA A 145 15.97 -15.43 12.79
N VAL A 146 14.97 -16.11 13.36
CA VAL A 146 13.93 -15.46 14.19
C VAL A 146 14.54 -14.77 15.41
N ARG A 147 15.54 -15.39 16.07
CA ARG A 147 16.25 -14.76 17.19
C ARG A 147 17.02 -13.51 16.76
N ALA A 148 17.65 -13.51 15.58
CA ALA A 148 18.33 -12.35 15.03
C ALA A 148 17.34 -11.20 14.74
N ALA A 149 16.20 -11.51 14.10
CA ALA A 149 15.12 -10.55 13.87
C ALA A 149 14.61 -9.96 15.19
N ARG A 150 14.40 -10.78 16.23
CA ARG A 150 14.01 -10.27 17.56
C ARG A 150 15.07 -9.34 18.16
N ARG A 151 16.36 -9.63 17.94
CA ARG A 151 17.43 -8.77 18.45
C ARG A 151 17.45 -7.42 17.73
N LEU A 152 17.13 -7.40 16.44
CA LEU A 152 16.97 -6.17 15.66
C LEU A 152 15.85 -5.30 16.20
N GLU A 153 14.67 -5.86 16.45
CA GLU A 153 13.54 -5.12 17.03
C GLU A 153 13.92 -4.47 18.38
N VAL A 154 14.60 -5.22 19.25
CA VAL A 154 15.03 -4.72 20.56
C VAL A 154 16.05 -3.58 20.39
N THR A 155 17.03 -3.75 19.52
CA THR A 155 18.03 -2.70 19.24
C THR A 155 17.35 -1.46 18.68
N ALA A 156 16.46 -1.60 17.69
CA ALA A 156 15.71 -0.50 17.10
C ALA A 156 14.89 0.25 18.17
N GLY A 157 14.23 -0.47 19.07
CA GLY A 157 13.51 0.11 20.21
C GLY A 157 14.41 0.95 21.12
N GLN A 158 15.62 0.45 21.41
CA GLN A 158 16.59 1.13 22.29
C GLN A 158 17.18 2.38 21.64
N VAL A 159 17.60 2.30 20.37
CA VAL A 159 18.25 3.43 19.68
C VAL A 159 17.25 4.47 19.18
N GLY A 160 16.02 4.07 18.88
CA GLY A 160 14.96 4.96 18.38
C GLY A 160 14.31 5.84 19.46
N TYR A 161 14.44 5.49 20.74
CA TYR A 161 13.75 6.18 21.85
C TYR A 161 14.05 7.68 21.92
N TRP A 162 15.32 8.05 22.02
CA TRP A 162 15.71 9.47 22.12
C TRP A 162 15.46 10.24 20.83
N PRO A 163 15.83 9.73 19.63
CA PRO A 163 15.48 10.38 18.36
C PRO A 163 13.99 10.67 18.21
N ALA A 164 13.11 9.72 18.56
CA ALA A 164 11.67 9.93 18.49
C ALA A 164 11.23 11.08 19.41
N HIS A 165 11.75 11.12 20.65
CA HIS A 165 11.47 12.19 21.60
C HIS A 165 11.96 13.57 21.13
N HIS A 166 13.12 13.62 20.49
CA HIS A 166 13.67 14.86 19.94
C HIS A 166 12.84 15.33 18.75
N ALA A 167 12.60 14.48 17.76
CA ALA A 167 11.82 14.81 16.58
C ALA A 167 10.38 15.24 16.92
N ARG A 168 9.75 14.63 17.93
CA ARG A 168 8.39 15.00 18.37
C ARG A 168 8.24 16.50 18.72
N ARG A 169 9.31 17.18 19.16
CA ARG A 169 9.24 18.59 19.56
C ARG A 169 9.12 19.53 18.37
N ASP A 170 9.71 19.14 17.24
CA ASP A 170 10.00 20.05 16.13
C ASP A 170 9.36 19.58 14.80
N THR A 171 8.54 18.53 14.83
CA THR A 171 8.01 17.87 13.63
C THR A 171 6.53 17.56 13.78
N THR A 172 5.73 17.93 12.77
CA THR A 172 4.32 17.52 12.67
C THR A 172 4.20 16.06 12.21
N VAL A 173 3.02 15.47 12.28
CA VAL A 173 2.84 14.07 11.85
C VAL A 173 3.07 13.93 10.34
N GLU A 174 2.66 14.92 9.56
CA GLU A 174 2.81 14.98 8.11
C GLU A 174 4.29 15.07 7.72
N GLN A 175 5.06 15.90 8.43
CA GLN A 175 6.51 16.00 8.21
C GLN A 175 7.23 14.70 8.60
N ALA A 176 6.82 14.05 9.70
CA ALA A 176 7.38 12.77 10.10
C ALA A 176 7.04 11.66 9.09
N ALA A 177 5.82 11.68 8.55
CA ALA A 177 5.35 10.74 7.53
C ALA A 177 6.20 10.86 6.25
N ALA A 178 6.36 12.08 5.73
CA ALA A 178 7.21 12.35 4.57
C ALA A 178 8.67 11.93 4.83
N ALA A 179 9.25 12.34 5.96
CA ALA A 179 10.63 12.03 6.31
C ALA A 179 10.93 10.54 6.47
N LEU A 180 9.92 9.73 6.80
CA LEU A 180 10.06 8.29 7.03
C LEU A 180 9.55 7.44 5.85
N GLY A 181 9.01 8.06 4.79
CA GLY A 181 8.38 7.32 3.68
C GLY A 181 7.12 6.55 4.11
N LEU A 182 6.37 7.06 5.09
CA LEU A 182 5.18 6.41 5.64
C LEU A 182 3.94 7.26 5.42
N ASN A 183 2.76 6.66 5.54
CA ASN A 183 1.54 7.44 5.74
C ASN A 183 1.46 7.96 7.19
N GLU A 184 0.61 8.96 7.42
CA GLU A 184 0.49 9.65 8.72
C GLU A 184 0.13 8.72 9.89
N ASP A 185 -0.75 7.73 9.68
CA ASP A 185 -1.14 6.79 10.71
C ASP A 185 0.02 5.86 11.10
N ALA A 186 0.73 5.33 10.10
CA ALA A 186 1.91 4.50 10.29
C ALA A 186 3.04 5.30 10.97
N ALA A 187 3.30 6.53 10.53
CA ALA A 187 4.29 7.42 11.14
C ALA A 187 3.96 7.72 12.60
N ARG A 188 2.70 8.07 12.90
CA ARG A 188 2.22 8.32 14.27
C ARG A 188 2.42 7.10 15.16
N LYS A 189 2.03 5.91 14.69
CA LYS A 189 2.20 4.65 15.44
C LYS A 189 3.67 4.30 15.64
N LEU A 190 4.52 4.48 14.63
CA LEU A 190 5.95 4.19 14.69
C LEU A 190 6.66 5.11 15.70
N MET A 191 6.40 6.41 15.59
CA MET A 191 6.95 7.43 16.49
C MET A 191 6.51 7.18 17.94
N ALA A 192 5.23 6.85 18.16
CA ALA A 192 4.71 6.48 19.46
C ALA A 192 5.35 5.20 20.03
N ARG A 193 5.56 4.18 19.18
CA ARG A 193 6.22 2.93 19.55
C ARG A 193 7.65 3.15 20.01
N PHE A 194 8.45 3.87 19.22
CA PHE A 194 9.83 4.16 19.60
C PHE A 194 9.91 5.12 20.79
N GLY A 195 9.01 6.09 20.84
CA GLY A 195 8.92 7.07 21.90
C GLY A 195 8.35 6.58 23.24
N GLY A 196 7.73 5.41 23.28
CA GLY A 196 7.07 4.91 24.48
C GLY A 196 5.88 5.76 24.94
N TRP A 197 5.14 6.37 24.02
CA TRP A 197 3.91 7.13 24.32
C TRP A 197 2.68 6.57 23.58
N SER A 198 1.49 7.04 23.95
CA SER A 198 0.25 6.65 23.27
C SER A 198 0.10 7.39 21.94
N PRO A 199 -0.19 6.71 20.81
CA PRO A 199 -0.44 7.38 19.53
C PRO A 199 -1.76 8.17 19.48
N TYR A 200 -2.62 8.02 20.50
CA TYR A 200 -3.96 8.63 20.57
C TYR A 200 -4.08 9.74 21.63
N ARG A 201 -2.96 10.26 22.13
CA ARG A 201 -2.91 11.37 23.11
C ARG A 201 -2.21 12.59 22.55
#